data_AF-S7N2P9-F1
#
_entry.id   AF-S7N2P9-F1
#
_cell.length_a   1.000
_cell.length_b   1.000
_cell.length_c   1.000
_cell.angle_alpha   90.00
_cell.angle_beta   90.00
_cell.angle_gamma   90.00
#
_symmetry.space_group_name_H-M   'P 1'
#
loop_
_entity.id
_entity.type
_entity.pdbx_description
1 polymer ?
#
loop_
_entity_poly.entity_id
_entity_poly.type
_entity_poly.pdbx_seq_one_letter_code
_entity_poly.pdbx_strand_id
1 'polypeptide(L)'
;MAPTWEALAEKYRDHEDIIIAELDATANELEGFPVHGFPTLKYFPAGQGRKVIEYKSARDLETFSKFLDNGGKLPEEEPAEEPSAPFPDTLANSTVDLKEEL
;
A
#
# COMPACT_ATOMS: atom_id res chain seq x y z
N MET A 1 9.62 -2.16 -10.58
CA MET A 1 8.42 -2.77 -10.00
C MET A 1 7.73 -3.66 -11.02
N ALA A 2 7.25 -3.12 -12.15
CA ALA A 2 6.63 -3.87 -13.23
C ALA A 2 7.27 -5.25 -13.55
N PRO A 3 8.58 -5.37 -13.85
CA PRO A 3 9.16 -6.67 -14.23
C PRO A 3 9.11 -7.72 -13.12
N THR A 4 9.20 -7.31 -11.85
CA THR A 4 9.10 -8.23 -10.71
C THR A 4 7.66 -8.66 -10.47
N TRP A 5 6.70 -7.75 -10.69
CA TRP A 5 5.27 -8.01 -10.55
C TRP A 5 4.76 -8.95 -11.65
N GLU A 6 5.21 -8.76 -12.89
CA GLU A 6 4.90 -9.65 -14.02
C GLU A 6 5.46 -11.06 -13.79
N ALA A 7 6.71 -11.17 -13.34
CA ALA A 7 7.31 -12.48 -13.03
C ALA A 7 6.59 -13.19 -11.87
N LEU A 8 6.10 -12.44 -10.87
CA LEU A 8 5.27 -12.97 -9.81
C LEU A 8 3.93 -13.47 -10.36
N ALA A 9 3.26 -12.68 -11.21
CA ALA A 9 2.02 -13.06 -11.86
C ALA A 9 2.18 -14.31 -12.71
N GLU A 10 3.28 -14.44 -13.46
CA GLU A 10 3.57 -15.62 -14.25
C GLU A 10 3.77 -16.86 -13.37
N LYS A 11 4.48 -16.73 -12.24
CA LYS A 11 4.69 -17.82 -11.29
C LYS A 11 3.39 -18.33 -10.65
N TYR A 12 2.44 -17.43 -10.36
CA TYR A 12 1.16 -17.76 -9.72
C TYR A 12 0.00 -17.88 -10.72
N ARG A 13 0.27 -17.86 -12.02
CA ARG A 13 -0.76 -17.88 -13.07
C ARG A 13 -1.65 -19.12 -13.03
N ASP A 14 -1.07 -20.27 -12.70
CA ASP A 14 -1.75 -21.56 -12.60
C ASP A 14 -2.22 -21.87 -11.17
N HIS A 15 -2.11 -20.93 -10.23
CA HIS A 15 -2.50 -21.13 -8.84
C HIS A 15 -3.99 -20.81 -8.66
N GLU A 16 -4.76 -21.74 -8.09
CA GLU A 16 -6.22 -21.63 -8.00
C GLU A 16 -6.67 -20.56 -6.98
N ASP A 17 -5.93 -20.41 -5.88
CA ASP A 17 -6.31 -19.51 -4.76
C ASP A 17 -5.59 -18.15 -4.74
N ILE A 18 -4.60 -17.93 -5.61
CA ILE A 18 -3.75 -16.73 -5.58
C ILE A 18 -3.91 -15.96 -6.87
N ILE A 19 -4.44 -14.74 -6.76
CA ILE A 19 -4.66 -13.85 -7.90
C ILE A 19 -3.74 -12.63 -7.75
N ILE A 20 -2.89 -12.42 -8.74
CA ILE A 20 -2.07 -11.22 -8.85
C ILE A 20 -2.80 -10.22 -9.76
N ALA A 21 -3.11 -9.04 -9.24
CA ALA A 21 -3.87 -8.01 -9.94
C ALA A 21 -3.16 -6.65 -9.84
N GLU A 22 -3.28 -5.86 -10.90
CA GLU A 22 -2.86 -4.46 -10.95
C GLU A 22 -4.11 -3.58 -11.14
N LEU A 23 -4.14 -2.43 -10.47
CA LEU A 23 -5.21 -1.46 -10.60
C LEU A 23 -4.62 -0.05 -10.65
N ASP A 24 -5.00 0.72 -11.67
CA ASP A 24 -4.65 2.12 -11.76
C ASP A 24 -5.59 2.97 -10.88
N ALA A 25 -5.11 3.37 -9.70
CA ALA A 25 -5.90 4.20 -8.79
C ALA A 25 -5.87 5.71 -9.13
N THR A 26 -5.24 6.11 -10.24
CA THR A 26 -5.29 7.51 -10.73
C THR A 26 -6.49 7.75 -11.64
N ALA A 27 -6.89 6.72 -12.39
CA ALA A 27 -8.05 6.70 -13.26
C ALA A 27 -9.30 6.09 -12.58
N ASN A 28 -9.15 5.45 -11.42
CA ASN A 28 -10.25 4.79 -10.70
C ASN A 28 -10.32 5.28 -9.24
N GLU A 29 -11.53 5.64 -8.79
CA GLU A 29 -11.80 5.97 -7.39
C GLU A 29 -12.06 4.69 -6.59
N LEU A 30 -11.39 4.55 -5.43
CA LEU A 30 -11.55 3.39 -4.55
C LEU A 30 -12.20 3.80 -3.24
N GLU A 31 -13.51 3.58 -3.15
CA GLU A 31 -14.25 3.82 -1.90
C GLU A 31 -13.71 2.89 -0.79
N GLY A 32 -13.26 3.49 0.32
CA GLY A 32 -12.74 2.76 1.48
C GLY A 32 -11.26 2.35 1.40
N PHE A 33 -10.54 2.69 0.33
CA PHE A 33 -9.11 2.42 0.20
C PHE A 33 -8.32 3.68 -0.14
N PRO A 34 -7.94 4.51 0.84
CA PRO A 34 -7.05 5.63 0.58
C PRO A 34 -5.71 5.10 0.03
N VAL A 35 -5.28 5.69 -1.09
CA VAL A 35 -3.98 5.46 -1.70
C VAL A 35 -3.18 6.74 -1.50
N HIS A 36 -2.21 6.70 -0.57
CA HIS A 36 -1.40 7.88 -0.23
C HIS A 36 -0.13 8.00 -1.09
N GLY A 37 0.20 6.97 -1.86
CA GLY A 37 1.39 6.95 -2.71
C GLY A 37 1.40 5.76 -3.66
N PHE A 38 2.21 5.85 -4.70
CA PHE A 38 2.34 4.82 -5.71
C PHE A 38 3.79 4.28 -5.73
N PRO A 39 3.98 2.97 -5.87
CA PRO A 39 2.98 1.89 -5.83
C PRO A 39 2.56 1.55 -4.39
N THR A 40 1.27 1.26 -4.18
CA THR A 40 0.72 0.71 -2.93
C THR A 40 0.35 -0.76 -3.15
N LEU A 41 0.77 -1.64 -2.25
CA LEU A 41 0.51 -3.07 -2.32
C LEU A 41 -0.38 -3.51 -1.15
N LYS A 42 -1.50 -4.15 -1.48
CA LYS A 42 -2.48 -4.63 -0.50
C LYS A 42 -2.81 -6.10 -0.80
N TYR A 43 -2.93 -6.89 0.25
CA TYR A 43 -3.27 -8.30 0.18
C TYR A 43 -4.67 -8.55 0.73
N PHE A 44 -5.47 -9.27 -0.06
CA PHE A 44 -6.86 -9.60 0.23
C PHE A 44 -6.93 -11.12 0.48
N PRO A 45 -6.80 -11.56 1.74
CA PRO A 45 -6.84 -12.99 2.05
C PRO A 45 -8.21 -13.60 1.72
N ALA A 46 -8.20 -14.80 1.14
CA ALA A 46 -9.42 -15.53 0.79
C ALA A 46 -10.29 -15.83 2.02
N GLY A 47 -11.60 -15.62 1.92
CA GLY A 47 -12.56 -15.90 3.00
C GLY A 47 -13.23 -14.65 3.59
N GLN A 48 -14.45 -14.85 4.10
CA GLN A 48 -15.31 -13.75 4.52
C GLN A 48 -14.84 -13.14 5.85
N GLY A 49 -14.84 -11.79 5.93
CA GLY A 49 -14.52 -11.06 7.15
C GLY A 49 -13.03 -10.92 7.46
N ARG A 50 -12.13 -11.29 6.54
CA ARG A 50 -10.70 -11.08 6.72
C ARG A 50 -10.29 -9.65 6.40
N LYS A 51 -9.36 -9.11 7.20
CA LYS A 51 -8.85 -7.75 7.05
C LYS A 51 -7.84 -7.68 5.92
N VAL A 52 -7.87 -6.59 5.17
CA VAL A 52 -6.86 -6.27 4.15
C VAL A 52 -5.55 -5.97 4.84
N ILE A 53 -4.47 -6.55 4.33
CA ILE A 53 -3.13 -6.41 4.89
C ILE A 53 -2.31 -5.53 3.93
N GLU A 54 -1.73 -4.45 4.44
CA GLU A 54 -0.82 -3.62 3.66
C GLU A 54 0.58 -4.23 3.64
N TYR A 55 1.16 -4.36 2.46
CA TYR A 55 2.48 -4.94 2.28
C TYR A 55 3.55 -3.84 2.35
N LYS A 56 4.36 -3.88 3.42
CA LYS A 56 5.43 -2.89 3.68
C LYS A 56 6.86 -3.45 3.54
N SER A 57 6.99 -4.73 3.21
CA SER A 57 8.28 -5.41 3.15
C SER A 57 8.98 -5.26 1.79
N ALA A 58 10.14 -5.91 1.65
CA ALA A 58 10.97 -5.83 0.46
C ALA A 58 10.24 -6.28 -0.81
N ARG A 59 10.49 -5.61 -1.93
CA ARG A 59 9.66 -5.66 -3.15
C ARG A 59 10.26 -6.59 -4.21
N ASP A 60 10.66 -7.77 -3.76
CA ASP A 60 11.39 -8.78 -4.52
C ASP A 60 10.53 -10.03 -4.71
N LEU A 61 10.78 -10.77 -5.81
CA LEU A 61 10.01 -11.96 -6.15
C LEU A 61 10.03 -13.01 -5.03
N GLU A 62 11.17 -13.17 -4.36
CA GLU A 62 11.32 -14.14 -3.27
C GLU A 62 10.48 -13.75 -2.04
N THR A 63 10.56 -12.49 -1.62
CA THR A 63 9.80 -11.95 -0.48
C THR A 63 8.30 -11.99 -0.76
N PHE A 64 7.86 -11.64 -1.98
CA PHE A 64 6.48 -11.79 -2.40
C PHE A 64 6.01 -13.23 -2.37
N SER A 65 6.80 -14.15 -2.93
CA SER A 65 6.45 -15.57 -2.95
C SER A 65 6.27 -16.09 -1.52
N LYS A 66 7.20 -15.77 -0.61
CA LYS A 66 7.12 -16.15 0.81
C LYS A 66 5.87 -15.59 1.49
N PHE A 67 5.56 -14.32 1.27
CA PHE A 67 4.38 -13.69 1.85
C PHE A 67 3.07 -14.33 1.37
N LEU A 68 2.96 -14.62 0.08
CA LEU A 68 1.79 -15.27 -0.51
C LEU A 68 1.65 -16.72 -0.04
N ASP A 69 2.73 -17.47 -0.03
CA ASP A 69 2.78 -18.87 0.42
C ASP A 69 2.40 -19.02 1.92
N ASN A 70 2.74 -18.01 2.73
CA ASN A 70 2.34 -17.93 4.14
C ASN A 70 0.95 -17.30 4.37
N GLY A 71 0.17 -17.08 3.31
CA GLY A 71 -1.20 -16.56 3.42
C GLY A 71 -1.28 -15.12 3.93
N GLY A 72 -0.31 -14.28 3.56
CA GLY A 72 -0.26 -12.86 3.91
C GLY A 72 0.44 -12.56 5.23
N LYS A 73 1.33 -13.43 5.68
CA LYS A 73 2.20 -13.21 6.84
C LYS A 73 3.64 -13.37 6.40
N LEU A 74 4.46 -12.36 6.61
CA LEU A 74 5.91 -12.57 6.64
C LEU A 74 6.31 -12.94 8.08
N PRO A 75 7.34 -13.78 8.28
CA PRO A 75 7.94 -13.92 9.59
C PRO A 75 8.33 -12.52 10.08
N GLU A 76 7.94 -12.21 11.31
CA GLU A 76 8.09 -10.90 11.93
C GLU A 76 9.56 -10.48 11.98
N GLU A 77 10.01 -9.70 10.98
CA GLU A 77 11.14 -8.81 11.17
C GLU A 77 10.58 -7.54 11.82
N GLU A 78 11.19 -7.16 12.94
CA GLU A 78 10.80 -6.06 13.82
C GLU A 78 10.31 -4.83 13.04
N PRO A 79 9.24 -4.16 13.51
CA PRO A 79 8.54 -3.14 12.75
C PRO A 79 9.52 -2.02 12.38
N ALA A 80 9.72 -1.82 11.07
CA ALA A 80 10.25 -0.58 10.56
C ALA A 80 9.25 0.52 10.95
N GLU A 81 9.62 1.22 12.02
CA GLU A 81 9.06 2.44 12.56
C GLU A 81 8.44 3.29 11.43
N GLU A 82 7.11 3.41 11.41
CA GLU A 82 6.47 4.40 10.58
C GLU A 82 6.82 5.77 11.19
N PRO A 83 7.53 6.68 10.50
CA PRO A 83 7.44 8.07 10.87
C PRO A 83 5.99 8.47 10.61
N SER A 84 5.20 8.45 11.69
CA SER A 84 3.92 9.10 11.80
C SER A 84 4.14 10.56 11.45
N ALA A 85 3.95 10.90 10.18
CA ALA A 85 3.96 12.28 9.74
C ALA A 85 2.84 12.99 10.52
N PRO A 86 3.14 13.99 11.36
CA PRO A 86 2.09 14.82 11.90
C PRO A 86 1.50 15.56 10.72
N PHE A 87 0.26 15.22 10.35
CA PHE A 87 -0.53 16.06 9.46
C PHE A 87 -0.54 17.48 10.08
N PRO A 88 -0.09 18.53 9.37
CA PRO A 88 -0.18 19.88 9.90
C PRO A 88 -1.65 20.30 9.86
N ASP A 89 -2.36 20.04 10.95
CA ASP A 89 -3.58 20.76 11.28
C ASP A 89 -3.19 22.21 11.58
N THR A 90 -3.42 23.12 10.64
CA THR A 90 -3.85 24.49 10.96
C THR A 90 -4.67 25.06 9.82
N LEU A 91 -5.97 24.77 9.86
CA LEU A 91 -6.96 25.66 9.30
C LEU A 91 -7.18 26.79 10.33
N ALA A 92 -6.56 27.94 10.09
CA ALA A 92 -6.94 29.19 10.75
C ALA A 92 -6.96 30.32 9.71
N ASN A 93 -8.08 30.38 8.98
CA ASN A 93 -8.54 31.63 8.39
C ASN A 93 -8.82 32.62 9.53
N SER A 94 -8.08 33.74 9.59
CA SER A 94 -8.48 35.09 10.06
C SER A 94 -7.27 35.85 10.59
N THR A 95 -6.73 36.75 9.78
CA THR A 95 -6.78 38.21 10.05
C THR A 95 -5.99 38.93 8.96
N VAL A 96 -6.73 39.65 8.14
CA VAL A 96 -6.22 40.72 7.31
C VAL A 96 -5.84 41.85 8.26
N ASP A 97 -4.57 42.28 8.27
CA ASP A 97 -4.14 43.66 8.56
C ASP A 97 -2.66 43.76 8.12
N LEU A 98 -2.37 44.20 6.88
CA LEU A 98 -2.08 45.58 6.49
C LEU A 98 -0.92 46.25 7.27
N LYS A 99 0.05 46.76 6.48
CA LYS A 99 0.95 47.92 6.70
C LYS A 99 2.42 47.60 6.98
N GLU A 100 3.27 47.80 5.98
CA GLU A 100 4.12 49.01 5.72
C GLU A 100 5.52 48.78 6.33
N GLU A 101 6.52 48.54 5.47
CA GLU A 101 7.58 49.52 5.16
C GLU A 101 8.32 50.04 6.40
N LEU A 102 9.51 49.49 6.68
CA LEU A 102 10.81 50.21 6.62
C LEU A 102 12.00 49.26 6.82
#